data_AF-A0A1H6R1I1-F1
#
_entry.id   AF-A0A1H6R1I1-F1
#
_cell.length_a   1.000
_cell.length_b   1.000
_cell.length_c   1.000
_cell.angle_alpha   90.00
_cell.angle_beta   90.00
_cell.angle_gamma   90.00
#
_symmetry.space_group_name_H-M   'P 1'
#
loop_
_entity.id
_entity.type
_entity.pdbx_description
1 polymer ?
#
loop_
_entity_poly.entity_id
_entity_poly.type
_entity_poly.pdbx_seq_one_letter_code
_entity_poly.pdbx_strand_id
1 'polypeptide(L)'
;MAKITLFEQSFLLVTGRIVKLAAVYESKDIPVAASMKIEVLIKDETDTDFRPPIHLTHPKYWKLKSLNETRSREMQIQYSGLSIRQVRRFFRELSAKTMEENGMTSNINTHQLLAAFSKFAV
;
A
#
# COMPACT_ATOMS: atom_id res chain seq x y z
N MET A 1 25.80 6.34 0.11
CA MET A 1 24.83 5.93 -0.93
C MET A 1 23.44 5.84 -0.30
N ALA A 2 22.36 6.17 -1.01
CA ALA A 2 21.00 5.96 -0.48
C ALA A 2 20.66 4.46 -0.57
N LYS A 3 20.13 3.86 0.50
CA LYS A 3 19.72 2.46 0.48
C LYS A 3 18.20 2.40 0.24
N ILE A 4 17.82 1.79 -0.87
CA ILE A 4 16.41 1.49 -1.19
C ILE A 4 16.02 0.22 -0.45
N THR A 5 14.97 0.31 0.37
CA THR A 5 14.43 -0.84 1.11
C THR A 5 13.04 -1.19 0.57
N LEU A 6 12.80 -2.50 0.43
CA LEU A 6 11.50 -3.07 0.07
C LEU A 6 10.90 -3.77 1.31
N PHE A 7 9.66 -3.46 1.64
CA PHE A 7 8.86 -4.17 2.61
C PHE A 7 7.58 -4.68 1.95
N GLU A 8 7.38 -5.99 1.95
CA GLU A 8 6.21 -6.61 1.35
C GLU A 8 5.47 -7.50 2.34
N GLN A 9 4.15 -7.56 2.19
CA GLN A 9 3.27 -8.46 2.95
C GLN A 9 2.16 -8.98 2.05
N SER A 10 1.92 -10.29 2.11
CA SER A 10 0.87 -10.95 1.34
C SER A 10 -0.26 -11.43 2.26
N PHE A 11 -1.49 -11.30 1.79
CA PHE A 11 -2.71 -11.68 2.49
C PHE A 11 -3.52 -12.62 1.60
N LEU A 12 -3.80 -13.82 2.09
CA LEU A 12 -4.78 -14.71 1.48
C LEU A 12 -6.18 -14.31 1.95
N LEU A 13 -7.06 -13.98 1.00
CA LEU A 13 -8.46 -13.68 1.26
C LEU A 13 -9.29 -14.97 1.25
N VAL A 14 -10.45 -14.93 1.90
CA VAL A 14 -11.42 -16.05 1.94
C VAL A 14 -11.86 -16.47 0.53
N THR A 15 -11.81 -15.55 -0.43
CA THR A 15 -12.15 -15.81 -1.84
C THR A 15 -11.07 -16.57 -2.61
N GLY A 16 -9.98 -16.99 -1.98
CA GLY A 16 -8.82 -17.61 -2.65
C GLY A 16 -7.86 -16.61 -3.33
N ARG A 17 -8.24 -15.32 -3.39
CA ARG A 17 -7.40 -14.24 -3.93
C ARG A 17 -6.25 -13.91 -2.98
N ILE A 18 -5.06 -13.74 -3.52
CA ILE A 18 -3.89 -13.23 -2.80
C ILE A 18 -3.75 -11.74 -3.07
N VAL A 19 -3.62 -10.94 -2.02
CA VAL A 19 -3.30 -9.52 -2.11
C VAL A 19 -1.92 -9.28 -1.54
N LYS A 20 -1.04 -8.65 -2.31
CA LYS A 20 0.29 -8.22 -1.88
C LYS A 20 0.32 -6.70 -1.73
N LEU A 21 0.72 -6.22 -0.56
CA LEU A 21 1.12 -4.83 -0.33
C LEU A 21 2.64 -4.76 -0.36
N ALA A 22 3.18 -3.86 -1.16
CA ALA A 22 4.61 -3.59 -1.24
C ALA A 22 4.87 -2.11 -0.98
N ALA A 23 5.80 -1.82 -0.08
CA ALA A 23 6.29 -0.49 0.22
C ALA A 23 7.76 -0.39 -0.16
N VAL A 24 8.08 0.56 -1.05
CA VAL A 24 9.45 0.90 -1.43
C VAL A 24 9.76 2.27 -0.85
N TYR A 25 10.83 2.37 -0.09
CA TYR A 25 11.27 3.63 0.51
C TYR A 25 12.78 3.75 0.51
N GLU A 26 13.26 4.99 0.45
CA GLU A 26 14.67 5.30 0.62
C GLU A 26 14.98 5.54 2.09
N SER A 27 15.92 4.78 2.63
CA SER A 27 16.48 5.01 3.98
C SER A 27 17.56 6.09 3.91
N LYS A 28 17.15 7.35 3.99
CA LYS A 28 18.02 8.53 4.18
C LYS A 28 17.26 9.67 4.83
N ASP A 29 17.96 10.73 5.24
CA ASP A 29 17.55 11.93 6.03
C ASP A 29 16.26 12.67 5.62
N ILE A 30 15.57 12.20 4.58
CA ILE A 30 14.25 12.66 4.17
C ILE A 30 13.21 11.91 5.01
N PRO A 31 12.15 12.57 5.51
CA PRO A 31 11.06 11.86 6.18
C PRO A 31 10.54 10.74 5.28
N VAL A 32 10.56 9.49 5.78
CA VAL A 32 10.13 8.28 5.04
C VAL A 32 8.78 8.47 4.36
N ALA A 33 7.87 9.24 4.98
CA ALA A 33 6.57 9.57 4.41
C ALA A 33 6.61 10.28 3.04
N ALA A 34 7.69 10.99 2.70
CA ALA A 34 7.81 11.75 1.46
C ALA A 34 8.41 10.94 0.29
N SER A 35 9.20 9.89 0.56
CA SER A 35 9.83 9.05 -0.46
C SER A 35 9.20 7.66 -0.61
N MET A 36 8.21 7.34 0.22
CA MET A 36 7.60 6.02 0.28
C MET A 36 6.52 5.83 -0.80
N LYS A 37 6.77 4.85 -1.69
CA LYS A 37 5.80 4.36 -2.68
C LYS A 37 5.14 3.09 -2.18
N ILE A 38 3.83 3.01 -2.32
CA ILE A 38 3.05 1.83 -1.95
C ILE A 38 2.37 1.30 -3.19
N GLU A 39 2.57 0.01 -3.44
CA GLU A 39 1.93 -0.72 -4.50
C GLU A 39 1.02 -1.80 -3.92
N VAL A 40 -0.13 -1.97 -4.58
CA VAL A 40 -1.10 -3.01 -4.26
C VAL A 40 -1.21 -3.92 -5.47
N LEU A 41 -1.00 -5.19 -5.23
CA LEU A 41 -1.09 -6.21 -6.26
C LEU A 41 -2.04 -7.31 -5.80
N ILE A 42 -2.78 -7.87 -6.74
CA ILE A 42 -3.66 -9.01 -6.53
C ILE A 42 -3.24 -10.14 -7.46
N LYS A 43 -3.50 -11.36 -7.03
CA LYS A 43 -3.37 -12.57 -7.83
C LYS A 43 -4.58 -13.44 -7.51
N ASP A 44 -5.42 -13.68 -8.50
CA ASP A 44 -6.51 -14.65 -8.37
C ASP A 44 -5.93 -16.08 -8.41
N GLU A 45 -6.68 -17.05 -7.91
CA GLU A 45 -6.24 -18.44 -7.82
C GLU A 45 -5.83 -19.02 -9.19
N THR A 46 -6.52 -18.59 -10.25
CA THR A 46 -6.26 -19.01 -11.63
C THR A 46 -5.19 -18.19 -12.33
N ASP A 47 -4.71 -17.09 -11.75
CA ASP A 47 -3.72 -16.24 -12.38
C ASP A 47 -2.30 -16.79 -12.18
N THR A 48 -1.42 -16.57 -13.15
CA THR A 48 0.02 -16.82 -13.01
C THR A 48 0.71 -15.68 -12.28
N ASP A 49 0.32 -14.44 -12.59
CA ASP A 49 1.06 -13.24 -12.23
C ASP A 49 0.26 -12.27 -11.37
N PHE A 50 0.98 -11.49 -10.57
CA PHE A 50 0.42 -10.40 -9.79
C PHE A 50 0.07 -9.21 -10.70
N ARG A 51 -1.11 -8.62 -10.50
CA ARG A 51 -1.60 -7.46 -11.25
C ARG A 51 -2.21 -6.41 -10.33
N PRO A 52 -2.30 -5.13 -10.74
CA PRO A 52 -3.06 -4.14 -9.98
C PRO A 52 -4.54 -4.53 -9.87
N PRO A 53 -5.21 -4.26 -8.73
CA PRO A 53 -6.65 -4.48 -8.58
C PRO A 53 -7.49 -3.85 -9.70
N ILE A 54 -7.16 -2.62 -10.07
CA ILE A 54 -7.75 -1.89 -11.19
C ILE A 54 -6.72 -1.83 -12.31
N HIS A 55 -7.00 -2.54 -13.40
CA HIS A 55 -6.19 -2.60 -14.62
C HIS A 55 -6.99 -2.07 -15.82
N LEU A 56 -6.39 -2.04 -17.03
CA LEU A 56 -6.93 -1.35 -18.21
C LEU A 56 -8.38 -1.73 -18.56
N THR A 57 -8.75 -3.00 -18.38
CA THR A 57 -10.11 -3.51 -18.69
C THR A 57 -11.11 -3.31 -17.56
N HIS A 58 -10.67 -2.84 -16.39
CA HIS A 58 -11.56 -2.63 -15.25
C HIS A 58 -12.47 -1.41 -15.50
N PRO A 59 -13.79 -1.48 -15.22
CA PRO A 59 -14.72 -0.38 -15.48
C PRO A 59 -14.36 0.95 -14.81
N LYS A 60 -13.55 0.90 -13.76
CA LYS A 60 -13.06 2.08 -13.02
C LYS A 60 -11.69 2.59 -13.47
N TYR A 61 -11.09 2.01 -14.50
CA TYR A 61 -9.76 2.41 -14.97
C TYR A 61 -9.68 3.89 -15.36
N TRP A 62 -10.68 4.39 -16.10
CA TRP A 62 -10.71 5.79 -16.50
C TRP A 62 -10.82 6.74 -15.31
N LYS A 63 -11.59 6.36 -14.29
CA LYS A 63 -11.67 7.10 -13.03
C LYS A 63 -10.31 7.10 -12.34
N LEU A 64 -9.66 5.93 -12.21
CA LEU A 64 -8.32 5.81 -11.62
C LEU A 64 -7.30 6.74 -12.31
N LYS A 65 -7.29 6.77 -13.65
CA LYS A 65 -6.36 7.59 -14.45
C LYS A 65 -6.55 9.10 -14.24
N SER A 66 -7.76 9.53 -13.88
CA SER A 66 -8.09 10.93 -13.61
C SER A 66 -7.74 11.40 -12.19
N LEU A 67 -7.40 10.47 -11.29
CA LEU A 67 -7.09 10.78 -9.89
C LEU A 67 -5.61 11.15 -9.71
N ASN A 68 -5.34 11.94 -8.67
CA ASN A 68 -3.96 12.15 -8.20
C ASN A 68 -3.41 10.86 -7.56
N GLU A 69 -2.11 10.81 -7.33
CA GLU A 69 -1.42 9.60 -6.84
C GLU A 69 -2.02 9.05 -5.54
N THR A 70 -2.30 9.93 -4.57
CA THR A 70 -2.90 9.55 -3.28
C THR A 70 -4.26 8.88 -3.46
N ARG A 71 -5.17 9.51 -4.19
CA ARG A 71 -6.53 8.97 -4.41
C ARG A 71 -6.52 7.73 -5.30
N SER A 72 -5.60 7.67 -6.26
CA SER A 72 -5.41 6.49 -7.11
C SER A 72 -4.99 5.28 -6.26
N ARG A 73 -4.04 5.48 -5.35
CA ARG A 73 -3.59 4.45 -4.40
C ARG A 73 -4.69 4.02 -3.42
N GLU A 74 -5.43 4.97 -2.86
CA GLU A 74 -6.61 4.68 -2.03
C GLU A 74 -7.60 3.79 -2.79
N MET A 75 -7.90 4.14 -4.04
CA MET A 75 -8.82 3.39 -4.88
C MET A 75 -8.30 1.97 -5.18
N GLN A 76 -7.00 1.80 -5.45
CA GLN A 76 -6.42 0.46 -5.63
C GLN A 76 -6.59 -0.38 -4.34
N ILE A 77 -6.31 0.18 -3.17
CA ILE A 77 -6.48 -0.54 -1.89
C ILE A 77 -7.94 -0.93 -1.67
N GLN A 78 -8.89 -0.04 -1.93
CA GLN A 78 -10.32 -0.34 -1.81
C GLN A 78 -10.74 -1.52 -2.69
N TYR A 79 -10.29 -1.55 -3.94
CA TYR A 79 -10.64 -2.61 -4.88
C TYR A 79 -9.82 -3.89 -4.71
N SER A 80 -8.83 -3.90 -3.80
CA SER A 80 -8.03 -5.10 -3.50
C SER A 80 -8.76 -6.14 -2.65
N GLY A 81 -9.79 -5.73 -1.90
CA GLY A 81 -10.51 -6.59 -0.96
C GLY A 81 -9.86 -6.69 0.43
N LEU A 82 -8.81 -5.93 0.70
CA LEU A 82 -8.22 -5.85 2.05
C LEU A 82 -9.16 -5.12 3.02
N SER A 83 -9.30 -5.69 4.22
CA SER A 83 -9.95 -5.01 5.33
C SER A 83 -9.07 -3.88 5.87
N ILE A 84 -9.71 -2.84 6.44
CA ILE A 84 -8.97 -1.74 7.08
C ILE A 84 -8.06 -2.22 8.21
N ARG A 85 -8.40 -3.34 8.86
CA ARG A 85 -7.58 -3.97 9.91
C ARG A 85 -6.29 -4.54 9.33
N GLN A 86 -6.34 -5.20 8.18
CA GLN A 86 -5.15 -5.72 7.47
C GLN A 86 -4.27 -4.57 7.00
N VAL A 87 -4.86 -3.52 6.41
CA VAL A 87 -4.13 -2.33 5.97
C VAL A 87 -3.44 -1.63 7.15
N ARG A 88 -4.14 -1.42 8.26
CA ARG A 88 -3.58 -0.86 9.50
C ARG A 88 -2.41 -1.69 10.03
N ARG A 89 -2.56 -3.02 10.02
CA ARG A 89 -1.54 -3.95 10.47
C ARG A 89 -0.26 -3.81 9.62
N PHE A 90 -0.40 -3.78 8.30
CA PHE A 90 0.72 -3.57 7.38
C PHE A 90 1.50 -2.29 7.69
N PHE A 91 0.80 -1.15 7.84
CA PHE A 91 1.45 0.12 8.15
C PHE A 91 2.13 0.14 9.51
N ARG A 92 1.55 -0.54 10.50
CA ARG A 92 2.17 -0.66 11.83
C ARG A 92 3.46 -1.47 11.75
N GLU A 93 3.45 -2.61 11.08
CA GLU A 93 4.63 -3.46 10.90
C GLU A 93 5.71 -2.74 10.09
N LEU A 94 5.32 -2.04 9.03
CA LEU A 94 6.23 -1.18 8.28
C LEU A 94 6.85 -0.11 9.18
N SER A 95 6.04 0.60 9.97
CA SER A 95 6.55 1.66 10.85
C SER A 95 7.55 1.13 11.87
N ALA A 96 7.27 -0.04 12.47
CA ALA A 96 8.20 -0.69 13.37
C ALA A 96 9.53 -1.02 12.67
N LYS A 97 9.47 -1.60 11.46
CA LYS A 97 10.68 -1.93 10.69
C LYS A 97 11.48 -0.68 10.30
N THR A 98 10.81 0.40 9.91
CA THR A 98 11.49 1.67 9.59
C THR A 98 12.11 2.32 10.82
N MET A 99 11.54 2.13 12.01
CA MET A 99 12.08 2.63 13.28
C MET A 99 13.30 1.82 13.71
N GLU A 100 13.29 0.51 13.52
CA GLU A 100 14.45 -0.38 13.73
C GLU A 100 15.61 -0.03 12.80
N GLU A 101 15.32 0.26 11.52
CA GLU A 101 16.36 0.54 10.52
C GLU A 101 16.98 1.93 10.61
N ASN A 102 16.19 2.96 10.97
CA ASN A 102 16.63 4.37 10.91
C ASN A 102 16.88 5.04 12.27
N GLY A 103 16.62 4.37 13.40
CA GLY A 103 16.80 4.95 14.72
C GLY A 103 15.86 6.14 14.98
N MET A 104 14.74 5.88 15.65
CA MET A 104 13.81 6.84 16.29
C MET A 104 13.20 8.01 15.48
N THR A 105 13.71 8.39 14.31
CA THR A 105 13.46 9.73 13.72
C THR A 105 12.37 9.81 12.66
N SER A 106 11.89 8.69 12.11
CA SER A 106 10.80 8.74 11.12
C SER A 106 9.45 8.50 11.78
N ASN A 107 8.81 9.58 12.21
CA ASN A 107 7.40 9.57 12.57
C ASN A 107 6.61 9.38 11.28
N ILE A 108 6.47 8.14 10.80
CA ILE A 108 5.53 7.83 9.73
C ILE A 108 4.18 8.25 10.26
N ASN A 109 3.61 9.29 9.68
CA ASN A 109 2.32 9.82 10.07
C ASN A 109 1.26 8.80 9.63
N THR A 110 1.14 7.72 10.41
CA THR A 110 0.14 6.67 10.26
C THR A 110 -1.24 7.30 10.24
N HIS A 111 -1.43 8.42 10.93
CA HIS A 111 -2.64 9.23 10.86
C HIS A 111 -2.90 9.85 9.48
N GLN A 112 -1.90 10.30 8.71
CA GLN A 112 -2.10 10.77 7.33
C GLN A 112 -2.39 9.60 6.37
N LEU A 113 -1.67 8.49 6.51
CA LEU A 113 -1.92 7.29 5.73
C LEU A 113 -3.30 6.71 6.05
N LEU A 114 -3.72 6.71 7.32
CA LEU A 114 -5.05 6.27 7.77
C LEU A 114 -6.16 7.27 7.51
N ALA A 115 -5.89 8.58 7.53
CA ALA A 115 -6.85 9.62 7.18
C ALA A 115 -7.24 9.54 5.70
N ALA A 116 -6.30 9.20 4.82
CA ALA A 116 -6.55 8.81 3.43
C ALA A 116 -7.56 7.63 3.33
N PHE A 117 -7.55 6.68 4.26
CA PHE A 117 -8.50 5.55 4.29
C PHE A 117 -9.82 5.84 5.01
N SER A 118 -9.86 6.79 5.94
CA SER A 118 -11.04 7.04 6.80
C SER A 118 -12.24 7.69 6.09
N LYS A 119 -12.04 8.31 4.92
CA LYS A 119 -13.09 9.06 4.20
C LYS A 119 -14.11 8.19 3.44
N PHE A 120 -14.02 6.87 3.52
CA PHE A 120 -14.87 5.95 2.74
C PHE A 120 -15.53 4.85 3.57
N ALA A 121 -15.50 4.96 4.91
CA ALA A 121 -16.44 4.23 5.76
C ALA A 121 -17.75 5.04 5.83
N VAL A 122 -18.52 5.00 4.75
CA VAL A 122 -19.95 5.36 4.73
C VAL A 122 -20.69 4.19 4.13
#